data_AF-A0AA46HUT2-F1
#
_entry.id   AF-A0AA46HUT2-F1
#
_cell.length_a   1.000
_cell.length_b   1.000
_cell.length_c   1.000
_cell.angle_alpha   90.00
_cell.angle_beta   90.00
_cell.angle_gamma   90.00
#
_symmetry.space_group_name_H-M   'P 1'
#
loop_
_entity.id
_entity.type
_entity.pdbx_description
1 polymer ?
#
loop_
_entity_poly.entity_id
_entity_poly.type
_entity_poly.pdbx_seq_one_letter_code
_entity_poly.pdbx_strand_id
1 'polypeptide(L)'
;MKKVVIVGHPTSDYQNVATQLQQLGMAPAAASRREALSPTEITSNLLKAHGIPALDTLTRVDDFAAVNVDQVWNVMALDLLLGNIDKPFWGWADPSAIFFLDYWLSLDSTFKFVFVYNEPRHALLSTLAQAADASFNDMHPFALLDNWSAYNAALLRFHAKNPTRCCLIHSESARREHASLEDIVAFLDLKRDHIRSAQTFQNTSERSPRPLSPHTPAPLAQSVCQSQPQDLRACLDSSWVAATYLAQTIVSMHPEALAVFRSLQATAGSPFNGHQDLPDIYAAWKGLLQQQALLTQAQKRMASTNRPTDAPHLTNRDTEALQKERDALANENKLLLHQLSAFMTDLEYYRSGAPLGYGKSFDPRSKLKYYGAAERVKQQLSYRLGKVMITHAKSFSGWLSMPWALIRETQAFRKYRKRASVEKLPPLRNYQDYQEAERVKRHLAYRLGHALVTNSSSITGWIKMPFALRRAVKQFRIDRDIR
;
A
#
# COMPACT_ATOMS: atom_id res chain seq x y z
N MET A 1 13.29 -12.02 44.82
CA MET A 1 13.60 -11.13 43.69
C MET A 1 12.56 -11.38 42.61
N LYS A 2 12.04 -10.34 41.97
CA LYS A 2 11.03 -10.45 40.92
C LYS A 2 11.72 -10.47 39.56
N LYS A 3 11.50 -11.53 38.80
CA LYS A 3 12.12 -11.76 37.49
C LYS A 3 11.03 -11.81 36.44
N VAL A 4 11.10 -10.92 35.47
CA VAL A 4 10.07 -10.79 34.43
C VAL A 4 10.65 -11.04 33.06
N VAL A 5 10.00 -11.91 32.30
CA VAL A 5 10.29 -12.12 30.88
C VAL A 5 9.10 -11.60 30.08
N ILE A 6 9.35 -10.62 29.22
CA ILE A 6 8.33 -10.02 28.36
C ILE A 6 8.46 -10.68 26.99
N VAL A 7 7.37 -11.31 26.53
CA VAL A 7 7.37 -12.03 25.26
C VAL A 7 6.16 -11.57 24.46
N GLY A 8 6.39 -11.18 23.21
CA GLY A 8 5.34 -10.76 22.29
C GLY A 8 5.80 -11.00 20.88
N HIS A 9 4.86 -11.07 19.94
CA HIS A 9 5.20 -11.20 18.53
C HIS A 9 6.12 -10.05 18.12
N PRO A 10 7.07 -10.20 17.16
CA PRO A 10 7.95 -9.10 16.75
C PRO A 10 7.21 -7.81 16.36
N THR A 11 5.96 -7.94 15.90
CA THR A 11 5.07 -6.82 15.54
C THR A 11 4.09 -6.41 16.65
N SER A 12 4.24 -6.89 17.89
CA SER A 12 3.29 -6.60 18.97
C SER A 12 3.59 -5.32 19.73
N ASP A 13 4.65 -4.58 19.37
CA ASP A 13 5.14 -3.42 20.12
C ASP A 13 5.52 -3.73 21.59
N TYR A 14 6.01 -4.95 21.86
CA TYR A 14 6.34 -5.40 23.22
C TYR A 14 7.40 -4.54 23.92
N GLN A 15 8.28 -3.86 23.17
CA GLN A 15 9.31 -2.97 23.70
C GLN A 15 8.72 -1.75 24.43
N ASN A 16 7.53 -1.30 24.03
CA ASN A 16 6.86 -0.19 24.72
C ASN A 16 6.44 -0.62 26.13
N VAL A 17 5.91 -1.83 26.27
CA VAL A 17 5.56 -2.41 27.59
C VAL A 17 6.81 -2.59 28.45
N ALA A 18 7.92 -3.04 27.85
CA ALA A 18 9.20 -3.14 28.55
C ALA A 18 9.68 -1.78 29.08
N THR A 19 9.55 -0.73 28.27
CA THR A 19 9.92 0.64 28.64
C THR A 19 9.02 1.17 29.77
N GLN A 20 7.72 0.89 29.72
CA GLN A 20 6.78 1.25 30.80
C GLN A 20 7.11 0.54 32.11
N LEU A 21 7.47 -0.75 32.06
CA LEU A 21 7.90 -1.49 33.25
C LEU A 21 9.22 -0.96 33.82
N GLN A 22 10.15 -0.53 32.96
CA GLN A 22 11.38 0.14 33.40
C GLN A 22 11.09 1.46 34.14
N GLN A 23 10.12 2.24 33.65
CA GLN A 23 9.65 3.46 34.34
C GLN A 23 9.00 3.13 35.70
N LEU A 24 8.42 1.94 35.85
CA LEU A 24 7.86 1.42 37.12
C LEU A 24 8.92 0.78 38.04
N GLY A 25 10.22 0.90 37.71
CA GLY A 25 11.32 0.43 38.55
C GLY A 25 11.87 -0.95 38.17
N MET A 26 11.50 -1.51 37.03
CA MET A 26 12.14 -2.73 36.51
C MET A 26 13.54 -2.41 35.98
N ALA A 27 14.58 -2.95 36.62
CA ALA A 27 15.93 -2.83 36.07
C ALA A 27 16.08 -3.69 34.80
N PRO A 28 16.77 -3.21 33.75
CA PRO A 28 17.12 -4.06 32.61
C PRO A 28 18.05 -5.20 33.09
N ALA A 29 17.91 -6.38 32.48
CA ALA A 29 18.81 -7.49 32.72
C ALA A 29 20.26 -7.10 32.39
N ALA A 30 21.16 -7.29 33.36
CA ALA A 30 22.59 -7.25 33.13
C ALA A 30 23.04 -8.55 32.49
N ALA A 31 24.17 -8.49 31.79
CA ALA A 31 24.83 -9.66 31.25
C ALA A 31 25.26 -10.64 32.35
N SER A 32 25.52 -11.89 31.96
CA SER A 32 26.03 -12.93 32.85
C SER A 32 27.43 -12.57 33.38
N ARG A 33 27.81 -13.02 34.59
CA ARG A 33 29.05 -12.56 35.23
C ARG A 33 30.31 -13.08 34.54
N ARG A 34 30.30 -14.32 34.05
CA ARG A 34 31.47 -14.99 33.50
C ARG A 34 31.61 -14.77 32.01
N GLU A 35 30.54 -15.02 31.27
CA GLU A 35 30.55 -15.00 29.80
C GLU A 35 30.16 -13.62 29.23
N ALA A 36 29.72 -12.68 30.08
CA ALA A 36 29.24 -11.36 29.66
C ALA A 36 28.12 -11.42 28.61
N LEU A 37 27.31 -12.49 28.61
CA LEU A 37 26.22 -12.69 27.67
C LEU A 37 24.92 -12.07 28.17
N SER A 38 24.25 -11.31 27.32
CA SER A 38 22.89 -10.82 27.54
C SER A 38 21.84 -11.95 27.40
N PRO A 39 20.64 -11.79 27.97
CA PRO A 39 19.58 -12.78 27.81
C PRO A 39 19.23 -13.07 26.34
N THR A 40 19.22 -12.04 25.49
CA THR A 40 18.94 -12.16 24.05
C THR A 40 20.04 -12.92 23.31
N GLU A 41 21.31 -12.77 23.72
CA GLU A 41 22.42 -13.55 23.15
C GLU A 41 22.37 -15.01 23.61
N ILE A 42 21.97 -15.27 24.87
CA ILE A 42 21.72 -16.62 25.36
C ILE A 42 20.60 -17.28 24.53
N THR A 43 19.48 -16.59 24.29
CA THR A 43 18.41 -17.09 23.42
C THR A 43 18.94 -17.37 22.01
N SER A 44 19.69 -16.44 21.40
CA SER A 44 20.26 -16.60 20.06
C SER A 44 21.19 -17.82 19.96
N ASN A 45 22.01 -18.06 20.98
CA ASN A 45 22.89 -19.22 21.03
C ASN A 45 22.09 -20.53 21.16
N LEU A 46 21.04 -20.54 21.98
CA LEU A 46 20.14 -21.70 22.11
C LEU A 46 19.40 -21.98 20.79
N LEU A 47 18.88 -20.96 20.11
CA LEU A 47 18.23 -21.14 18.80
C LEU A 47 19.18 -21.79 17.79
N LYS A 48 20.43 -21.31 17.73
CA LYS A 48 21.47 -21.87 16.84
C LYS A 48 21.81 -23.32 17.20
N ALA A 49 21.95 -23.62 18.49
CA ALA A 49 22.29 -24.96 18.96
C ALA A 49 21.20 -25.99 18.65
N HIS A 50 19.92 -25.57 18.73
CA HIS A 50 18.78 -26.43 18.43
C HIS A 50 18.31 -26.37 16.96
N GLY A 51 19.02 -25.63 16.10
CA GLY A 51 18.71 -25.55 14.67
C GLY A 51 17.36 -24.92 14.34
N ILE A 52 16.88 -24.01 15.18
CA ILE A 52 15.56 -23.39 15.05
C ILE A 52 15.63 -22.28 13.99
N PRO A 53 14.76 -22.29 12.97
CA PRO A 53 14.78 -21.28 11.91
C PRO A 53 14.30 -19.91 12.42
N ALA A 54 14.48 -18.89 11.59
CA ALA A 54 14.09 -17.52 11.94
C ALA A 54 12.56 -17.40 12.15
N LEU A 55 12.17 -16.57 13.12
CA LEU A 55 10.78 -16.42 13.58
C LEU A 55 9.79 -16.08 12.45
N ASP A 56 10.22 -15.33 11.44
CA ASP A 56 9.43 -14.89 10.29
C ASP A 56 9.08 -16.00 9.31
N THR A 57 9.83 -17.12 9.33
CA THR A 57 9.60 -18.27 8.44
C THR A 57 8.59 -19.28 8.98
N LEU A 58 8.26 -19.20 10.27
CA LEU A 58 7.39 -20.17 10.96
C LEU A 58 5.92 -19.84 10.73
N THR A 59 5.07 -20.83 10.47
CA THR A 59 3.66 -20.55 10.14
C THR A 59 2.69 -21.47 10.87
N ARG A 60 3.17 -22.53 11.52
CA ARG A 60 2.34 -23.50 12.22
C ARG A 60 2.54 -23.42 13.72
N VAL A 61 1.49 -23.71 14.48
CA VAL A 61 1.54 -23.70 15.95
C VAL A 61 2.59 -24.69 16.50
N ASP A 62 2.77 -25.81 15.82
CA ASP A 62 3.73 -26.85 16.20
C ASP A 62 5.18 -26.41 16.00
N ASP A 63 5.43 -25.44 15.11
CA ASP A 63 6.76 -24.87 14.91
C ASP A 63 7.25 -24.15 16.18
N PHE A 64 6.31 -23.65 16.99
CA PHE A 64 6.54 -23.00 18.30
C PHE A 64 6.42 -23.99 19.47
N ALA A 65 6.72 -25.26 19.25
CA ALA A 65 6.84 -26.24 20.33
C ALA A 65 7.97 -25.84 21.29
N ALA A 66 7.76 -26.10 22.59
CA ALA A 66 8.77 -25.85 23.60
C ALA A 66 9.98 -26.77 23.38
N VAL A 67 11.17 -26.19 23.49
CA VAL A 67 12.43 -26.90 23.26
C VAL A 67 12.93 -27.47 24.57
N ASN A 68 13.27 -28.76 24.57
CA ASN A 68 13.94 -29.36 25.71
C ASN A 68 15.42 -28.94 25.70
N VAL A 69 15.78 -28.08 26.64
CA VAL A 69 17.13 -27.56 26.78
C VAL A 69 17.93 -28.51 27.68
N ASP A 70 19.04 -29.01 27.16
CA ASP A 70 19.94 -29.90 27.92
C ASP A 70 20.54 -29.20 29.14
N GLN A 71 20.88 -29.99 30.18
CA GLN A 71 21.41 -29.47 31.45
C GLN A 71 22.71 -28.65 31.31
N VAL A 72 23.45 -28.83 30.21
CA VAL A 72 24.69 -28.08 29.93
C VAL A 72 24.43 -26.57 29.88
N TRP A 73 23.26 -26.16 29.40
CA TRP A 73 22.88 -24.75 29.28
C TRP A 73 22.45 -24.10 30.60
N ASN A 74 22.18 -24.91 31.63
CA ASN A 74 21.82 -24.40 32.96
C ASN A 74 22.92 -23.50 33.53
N VAL A 75 24.19 -23.79 33.24
CA VAL A 75 25.32 -23.00 33.73
C VAL A 75 25.21 -21.54 33.26
N MET A 76 24.85 -21.33 31.98
CA MET A 76 24.70 -19.99 31.41
C MET A 76 23.50 -19.24 32.02
N ALA A 77 22.37 -19.93 32.19
CA ALA A 77 21.19 -19.31 32.77
C ALA A 77 21.37 -18.98 34.27
N LEU A 78 22.04 -19.85 35.03
CA LEU A 78 22.40 -19.59 36.42
C LEU A 78 23.40 -18.44 36.54
N ASP A 79 24.37 -18.35 35.63
CA ASP A 79 25.32 -17.22 35.60
C ASP A 79 24.61 -15.88 35.31
N LEU A 80 23.59 -15.89 34.44
CA LEU A 80 22.72 -14.74 34.22
C LEU A 80 21.95 -14.34 35.49
N LEU A 81 21.41 -15.32 36.21
CA LEU A 81 20.72 -15.07 37.49
C LEU A 81 21.66 -14.47 38.53
N LEU A 82 22.89 -14.99 38.63
CA LEU A 82 23.93 -14.46 39.53
C LEU A 82 24.34 -13.03 39.16
N GLY A 83 24.42 -12.71 37.87
CA GLY A 83 24.68 -11.34 37.38
C GLY A 83 23.62 -10.32 37.80
N ASN A 84 22.42 -10.78 38.12
CA ASN A 84 21.28 -9.93 38.48
C ASN A 84 20.77 -10.17 39.90
N ILE A 85 21.52 -10.87 40.75
CA ILE A 85 21.08 -11.26 42.10
C ILE A 85 20.81 -10.05 43.02
N ASP A 86 21.56 -8.95 42.81
CA ASP A 86 21.45 -7.73 43.62
C ASP A 86 20.26 -6.85 43.21
N LYS A 87 19.55 -7.21 42.13
CA LYS A 87 18.40 -6.46 41.63
C LYS A 87 17.10 -7.02 42.20
N PRO A 88 16.32 -6.25 43.00
CA PRO A 88 15.09 -6.75 43.60
C PRO A 88 13.99 -7.00 42.56
N PHE A 89 14.00 -6.24 41.45
CA PHE A 89 13.07 -6.35 40.34
C PHE A 89 13.82 -6.09 39.03
N TRP A 90 13.86 -7.10 38.15
CA TRP A 90 14.52 -7.00 36.85
C TRP A 90 13.87 -7.88 35.80
N GLY A 91 14.16 -7.60 34.54
CA GLY A 91 13.63 -8.37 33.42
C GLY A 91 14.24 -8.00 32.08
N TRP A 92 13.81 -8.71 31.05
CA TRP A 92 14.14 -8.42 29.66
C TRP A 92 12.95 -8.72 28.76
N ALA A 93 13.06 -8.30 27.50
CA ALA A 93 12.04 -8.53 26.51
C ALA A 93 12.64 -9.18 25.27
N ASP A 94 12.07 -10.31 24.85
CA ASP A 94 12.59 -11.12 23.74
C ASP A 94 11.47 -11.96 23.11
N PRO A 95 11.12 -11.76 21.82
CA PRO A 95 10.16 -12.59 21.09
C PRO A 95 10.62 -14.04 20.97
N SER A 96 11.93 -14.25 20.82
CA SER A 96 12.51 -15.58 20.64
C SER A 96 12.47 -16.41 21.92
N ALA A 97 12.17 -15.80 23.08
CA ALA A 97 12.02 -16.53 24.33
C ALA A 97 10.81 -17.49 24.34
N ILE A 98 9.90 -17.39 23.36
CA ILE A 98 8.73 -18.27 23.23
C ILE A 98 9.08 -19.77 23.26
N PHE A 99 10.22 -20.16 22.66
CA PHE A 99 10.67 -21.57 22.59
C PHE A 99 11.19 -22.09 23.94
N PHE A 100 11.60 -21.19 24.83
CA PHE A 100 12.29 -21.51 26.08
C PHE A 100 11.46 -21.16 27.32
N LEU A 101 10.16 -20.88 27.15
CA LEU A 101 9.28 -20.54 28.27
C LEU A 101 9.22 -21.66 29.33
N ASP A 102 9.07 -22.92 28.90
CA ASP A 102 9.06 -24.09 29.80
C ASP A 102 10.40 -24.24 30.54
N TYR A 103 11.52 -23.97 29.84
CA TYR A 103 12.85 -23.98 30.43
C TYR A 103 12.98 -22.94 31.56
N TRP A 104 12.66 -21.67 31.29
CA TRP A 104 12.70 -20.61 32.30
C TRP A 104 11.72 -20.84 33.45
N LEU A 105 10.54 -21.42 33.16
CA LEU A 105 9.54 -21.79 34.15
C LEU A 105 10.07 -22.84 35.13
N SER A 106 10.81 -23.84 34.63
CA SER A 106 11.41 -24.93 35.41
C SER A 106 12.66 -24.50 36.19
N LEU A 107 13.40 -23.53 35.68
CA LEU A 107 14.66 -23.06 36.27
C LEU A 107 14.46 -22.39 37.63
N ASP A 108 13.41 -21.57 37.77
CA ASP A 108 13.08 -20.89 39.01
C ASP A 108 11.57 -20.57 39.11
N SER A 109 10.96 -20.84 40.26
CA SER A 109 9.54 -20.61 40.52
C SER A 109 9.13 -19.13 40.56
N THR A 110 10.09 -18.23 40.73
CA THR A 110 9.87 -16.77 40.86
C THR A 110 9.76 -16.04 39.53
N PHE A 111 10.05 -16.69 38.39
CA PHE A 111 9.83 -16.08 37.08
C PHE A 111 8.34 -15.82 36.83
N LYS A 112 8.03 -14.61 36.36
CA LYS A 112 6.73 -14.21 35.85
C LYS A 112 6.85 -13.84 34.37
N PHE A 113 5.84 -14.16 33.59
CA PHE A 113 5.82 -13.95 32.15
C PHE A 113 4.76 -12.92 31.79
N VAL A 114 5.15 -11.93 30.99
CA VAL A 114 4.27 -10.86 30.53
C VAL A 114 4.15 -11.00 29.02
N PHE A 115 2.98 -11.46 28.58
CA PHE A 115 2.68 -11.68 27.17
C PHE A 115 2.02 -10.46 26.56
N VAL A 116 2.65 -9.94 25.50
CA VAL A 116 2.16 -8.76 24.79
C VAL A 116 1.65 -9.17 23.43
N TYR A 117 0.40 -8.85 23.15
CA TYR A 117 -0.22 -9.08 21.85
C TYR A 117 -0.77 -7.77 21.28
N ASN A 118 -0.98 -7.76 19.97
CA ASN A 118 -1.59 -6.68 19.23
C ASN A 118 -2.48 -7.27 18.14
N GLU A 119 -3.33 -6.46 17.51
CA GLU A 119 -4.26 -6.89 16.48
C GLU A 119 -3.53 -7.48 15.24
N PRO A 120 -4.11 -8.48 14.56
CA PRO A 120 -3.51 -9.09 13.37
C PRO A 120 -3.27 -8.09 12.24
N ARG A 121 -4.15 -7.08 12.08
CA ARG A 121 -3.96 -6.00 11.11
C ARG A 121 -2.69 -5.19 11.36
N HIS A 122 -2.31 -5.02 12.63
CA HIS A 122 -1.12 -4.26 12.98
C HIS A 122 0.13 -4.98 12.48
N ALA A 123 0.16 -6.32 12.53
CA ALA A 123 1.28 -7.10 12.00
C ALA A 123 1.52 -6.83 10.50
N LEU A 124 0.44 -6.74 9.70
CA LEU A 124 0.56 -6.39 8.29
C LEU A 124 1.09 -4.95 8.10
N LEU A 125 0.55 -4.00 8.86
CA LEU A 125 0.92 -2.59 8.74
C LEU A 125 2.35 -2.30 9.21
N SER A 126 2.79 -2.94 10.29
CA SER A 126 4.15 -2.78 10.82
C SER A 126 5.18 -3.32 9.82
N THR A 127 4.89 -4.44 9.17
CA THR A 127 5.82 -5.01 8.20
C THR A 127 5.90 -4.15 6.94
N LEU A 128 4.78 -3.58 6.48
CA LEU A 128 4.78 -2.58 5.40
C LEU A 128 5.61 -1.34 5.75
N ALA A 129 5.57 -0.88 7.00
CA ALA A 129 6.37 0.26 7.44
C ALA A 129 7.88 -0.06 7.50
N GLN A 130 8.24 -1.31 7.78
CA GLN A 130 9.63 -1.78 7.89
C GLN A 130 10.23 -2.24 6.56
N ALA A 131 9.41 -2.55 5.55
CA ALA A 131 9.82 -3.07 4.23
C ALA A 131 10.51 -2.05 3.31
N ALA A 132 11.14 -1.01 3.86
CA ALA A 132 11.80 0.08 3.14
C ALA A 132 12.83 -0.39 2.08
N ASP A 133 13.43 -1.57 2.26
CA ASP A 133 14.51 -2.10 1.42
C ASP A 133 14.25 -3.51 0.83
N ALA A 134 13.07 -4.11 1.06
CA ALA A 134 12.82 -5.52 0.69
C ALA A 134 12.16 -5.67 -0.70
N SER A 135 12.54 -6.71 -1.44
CA SER A 135 11.86 -7.12 -2.66
C SER A 135 10.41 -7.53 -2.37
N PHE A 136 9.45 -6.73 -2.84
CA PHE A 136 8.00 -6.95 -2.63
C PHE A 136 7.46 -8.29 -3.17
N ASN A 137 8.24 -9.05 -3.94
CA ASN A 137 7.78 -10.26 -4.62
C ASN A 137 7.66 -11.49 -3.72
N ASP A 138 8.37 -11.55 -2.59
CA ASP A 138 8.45 -12.77 -1.76
C ASP A 138 7.55 -12.71 -0.51
N MET A 139 6.94 -11.56 -0.24
CA MET A 139 6.09 -11.35 0.94
C MET A 139 4.62 -11.70 0.67
N HIS A 140 4.19 -12.84 1.19
CA HIS A 140 2.79 -13.26 1.12
C HIS A 140 2.02 -12.80 2.39
N PRO A 141 0.99 -11.94 2.28
CA PRO A 141 0.32 -11.37 3.45
C PRO A 141 -0.40 -12.41 4.31
N PHE A 142 -0.87 -13.51 3.71
CA PHE A 142 -1.46 -14.60 4.50
C PHE A 142 -0.42 -15.36 5.30
N ALA A 143 0.82 -15.53 4.80
CA ALA A 143 1.88 -16.18 5.56
C ALA A 143 2.26 -15.38 6.82
N LEU A 144 2.19 -14.05 6.75
CA LEU A 144 2.35 -13.19 7.93
C LEU A 144 1.22 -13.39 8.95
N LEU A 145 -0.01 -13.58 8.49
CA LEU A 145 -1.14 -13.87 9.37
C LEU A 145 -1.06 -15.28 9.96
N ASP A 146 -0.59 -16.26 9.18
CA ASP A 146 -0.32 -17.63 9.64
C ASP A 146 0.72 -17.59 10.75
N ASN A 147 1.87 -16.93 10.51
CA ASN A 147 2.92 -16.70 11.50
C ASN A 147 2.39 -16.02 12.77
N TRP A 148 1.69 -14.88 12.60
CA TRP A 148 1.10 -14.16 13.72
C TRP A 148 0.12 -15.05 14.51
N SER A 149 -0.70 -15.83 13.82
CA SER A 149 -1.70 -16.71 14.47
C SER A 149 -1.03 -17.86 15.21
N ALA A 150 -0.04 -18.51 14.60
CA ALA A 150 0.71 -19.61 15.19
C ALA A 150 1.47 -19.18 16.44
N TYR A 151 2.15 -18.04 16.37
CA TYR A 151 2.90 -17.47 17.48
C TYR A 151 1.98 -17.16 18.67
N ASN A 152 0.88 -16.44 18.43
CA ASN A 152 -0.04 -16.05 19.49
C ASN A 152 -0.85 -17.23 20.05
N ALA A 153 -1.17 -18.23 19.22
CA ALA A 153 -1.76 -19.48 19.68
C ALA A 153 -0.80 -20.25 20.60
N ALA A 154 0.50 -20.26 20.31
CA ALA A 154 1.51 -20.85 21.18
C ALA A 154 1.64 -20.12 22.52
N LEU A 155 1.57 -18.78 22.52
CA LEU A 155 1.50 -17.99 23.77
C LEU A 155 0.24 -18.32 24.59
N LEU A 156 -0.93 -18.39 23.96
CA LEU A 156 -2.17 -18.77 24.63
C LEU A 156 -2.08 -20.18 25.24
N ARG A 157 -1.48 -21.12 24.50
CA ARG A 157 -1.26 -22.50 24.98
C ARG A 157 -0.41 -22.52 26.25
N PHE A 158 0.66 -21.74 26.30
CA PHE A 158 1.51 -21.64 27.49
C PHE A 158 0.79 -20.92 28.64
N HIS A 159 0.09 -19.81 28.36
CA HIS A 159 -0.70 -19.08 29.34
C HIS A 159 -1.76 -19.95 30.01
N ALA A 160 -2.51 -20.73 29.22
CA ALA A 160 -3.55 -21.63 29.71
C ALA A 160 -3.00 -22.73 30.65
N LYS A 161 -1.76 -23.18 30.41
CA LYS A 161 -1.08 -24.14 31.30
C LYS A 161 -0.56 -23.50 32.59
N ASN A 162 -0.22 -22.20 32.56
CA ASN A 162 0.48 -21.51 33.64
C ASN A 162 -0.18 -20.17 34.04
N PRO A 163 -1.49 -20.13 34.37
CA PRO A 163 -2.23 -18.88 34.54
C PRO A 163 -1.76 -18.03 35.74
N THR A 164 -1.20 -18.64 36.78
CA THR A 164 -0.72 -17.92 37.98
C THR A 164 0.59 -17.18 37.77
N ARG A 165 1.34 -17.55 36.72
CA ARG A 165 2.68 -17.01 36.41
C ARG A 165 2.73 -16.23 35.11
N CYS A 166 1.60 -16.11 34.41
CA CYS A 166 1.49 -15.39 33.15
C CYS A 166 0.48 -14.24 33.28
N CYS A 167 0.73 -13.16 32.57
CA CYS A 167 -0.21 -12.07 32.37
C CYS A 167 -0.25 -11.71 30.89
N LEU A 168 -1.44 -11.59 30.30
CA LEU A 168 -1.64 -11.26 28.89
C LEU A 168 -2.19 -9.84 28.75
N ILE A 169 -1.52 -9.01 27.94
CA ILE A 169 -1.82 -7.58 27.77
C ILE A 169 -1.85 -7.19 26.30
N HIS A 170 -2.83 -6.36 25.95
CA HIS A 170 -2.88 -5.71 24.65
C HIS A 170 -1.98 -4.47 24.62
N SER A 171 -1.09 -4.38 23.64
CA SER A 171 -0.08 -3.30 23.56
C SER A 171 -0.69 -1.89 23.47
N GLU A 172 -1.79 -1.73 22.74
CA GLU A 172 -2.46 -0.43 22.62
C GLU A 172 -3.22 -0.05 23.90
N SER A 173 -3.77 -1.01 24.65
CA SER A 173 -4.42 -0.72 25.93
C SER A 173 -3.38 -0.28 26.96
N ALA A 174 -2.25 -0.97 27.04
CA ALA A 174 -1.12 -0.57 27.89
C ALA A 174 -0.60 0.84 27.58
N ARG A 175 -0.72 1.29 26.31
CA ARG A 175 -0.33 2.64 25.90
C ARG A 175 -1.34 3.71 26.30
N ARG A 176 -2.64 3.43 26.16
CA ARG A 176 -3.72 4.44 26.30
C ARG A 176 -4.31 4.51 27.69
N GLU A 177 -4.47 3.37 28.35
CA GLU A 177 -5.24 3.24 29.58
C GLU A 177 -4.30 2.91 30.74
N HIS A 178 -4.28 3.80 31.74
CA HIS A 178 -3.54 3.55 32.97
C HIS A 178 -4.02 2.27 33.68
N ALA A 179 -5.30 1.91 33.54
CA ALA A 179 -5.91 0.72 34.15
C ALA A 179 -5.23 -0.60 33.71
N SER A 180 -4.84 -0.73 32.43
CA SER A 180 -4.15 -1.93 31.97
C SER A 180 -2.76 -2.11 32.59
N LEU A 181 -2.11 -1.01 33.00
CA LEU A 181 -0.84 -1.08 33.76
C LEU A 181 -1.08 -1.43 35.23
N GLU A 182 -2.23 -1.08 35.80
CA GLU A 182 -2.59 -1.45 37.17
C GLU A 182 -2.73 -2.97 37.31
N ASP A 183 -3.29 -3.65 36.31
CA ASP A 183 -3.37 -5.12 36.26
C ASP A 183 -1.98 -5.76 36.31
N ILE A 184 -1.01 -5.19 35.59
CA ILE A 184 0.38 -5.68 35.57
C ILE A 184 1.05 -5.42 36.93
N VAL A 185 0.85 -4.23 37.49
CA VAL A 185 1.41 -3.84 38.80
C VAL A 185 0.86 -4.76 39.90
N ALA A 186 -0.43 -5.05 39.87
CA ALA A 186 -1.09 -5.98 40.78
C ALA A 186 -0.58 -7.41 40.58
N PHE A 187 -0.51 -7.90 39.34
CA PHE A 187 0.03 -9.22 39.00
C PHE A 187 1.47 -9.39 39.45
N LEU A 188 2.31 -8.35 39.31
CA LEU A 188 3.70 -8.35 39.74
C LEU A 188 3.87 -8.06 41.25
N ASP A 189 2.78 -7.79 41.97
CA ASP A 189 2.76 -7.47 43.41
C ASP A 189 3.65 -6.27 43.79
N LEU A 190 3.78 -5.28 42.90
CA LEU A 190 4.69 -4.14 43.10
C LEU A 190 4.12 -3.17 44.14
N LYS A 191 4.91 -2.80 45.16
CA LYS A 191 4.52 -1.81 46.17
C LYS A 191 4.48 -0.41 45.53
N ARG A 192 3.38 0.34 45.77
CA ARG A 192 3.06 1.65 45.15
C ARG A 192 4.03 2.80 45.45
N ASP A 193 5.02 2.61 46.32
CA ASP A 193 5.91 3.68 46.79
C ASP A 193 6.88 4.25 45.72
N HIS A 194 6.89 3.68 44.50
CA HIS A 194 7.74 4.11 43.39
C HIS A 194 7.01 4.78 42.23
N ILE A 195 5.68 4.94 42.28
CA ILE A 195 4.88 5.52 41.17
C ILE A 195 4.90 7.07 41.20
N ARG A 196 5.37 7.69 42.28
CA ARG A 196 5.22 9.15 42.51
C ARG A 196 6.25 10.07 41.85
N SER A 197 7.31 9.58 41.21
CA SER A 197 8.30 10.45 40.54
C SER A 197 8.06 10.70 39.04
N ALA A 198 7.05 10.07 38.43
CA ALA A 198 6.73 10.26 37.01
C ALA A 198 5.62 11.30 36.73
N GLN A 199 5.01 11.90 37.76
CA GLN A 199 3.83 12.76 37.63
C GLN A 199 4.12 14.25 37.36
N THR A 200 5.32 14.62 36.93
CA THR A 200 5.63 16.04 36.64
C THR A 200 5.81 16.33 35.15
N PHE A 201 5.04 15.72 34.24
CA PHE A 201 4.89 16.24 32.87
C PHE A 201 3.54 15.83 32.24
N GLN A 202 2.44 16.32 32.80
CA GLN A 202 1.22 16.56 32.02
C GLN A 202 0.80 18.00 32.25
N ASN A 203 1.34 18.91 31.44
CA ASN A 203 0.72 20.18 31.09
C ASN A 203 1.42 20.76 29.86
N THR A 204 1.19 20.13 28.72
CA THR A 204 1.16 20.82 27.42
C THR A 204 0.05 20.22 26.57
N SER A 205 -1.07 20.93 26.58
CA SER A 205 -2.05 21.08 25.50
C SER A 205 -2.59 19.82 24.80
N GLU A 206 -3.88 19.59 25.05
CA GLU A 206 -4.87 18.99 24.15
C GLU A 206 -4.41 18.92 22.68
N ARG A 207 -4.00 17.74 22.24
CA ARG A 207 -3.93 17.40 20.82
C ARG A 207 -4.35 15.95 20.65
N SER A 208 -5.38 15.76 19.85
CA SER A 208 -5.96 14.50 19.37
C SER A 208 -4.90 13.43 19.03
N PRO A 209 -5.27 12.13 19.09
CA PRO A 209 -4.34 11.01 19.23
C PRO A 209 -3.36 10.90 18.06
N ARG A 210 -2.07 10.81 18.37
CA ARG A 210 -1.00 10.49 17.41
C ARG A 210 -1.06 8.99 17.06
N PRO A 211 -1.21 8.60 15.78
CA PRO A 211 -0.77 7.28 15.35
C PRO A 211 0.75 7.21 15.45
N LEU A 212 1.27 5.99 15.64
CA LEU A 212 2.68 5.62 15.74
C LEU A 212 3.56 6.53 14.87
N SER A 213 4.52 7.21 15.50
CA SER A 213 5.55 7.96 14.78
C SER A 213 6.27 7.01 13.81
N PRO A 214 6.31 7.30 12.50
CA PRO A 214 7.13 6.55 11.58
C PRO A 214 8.59 6.78 11.98
N HIS A 215 9.25 5.72 12.44
CA HIS A 215 10.69 5.72 12.54
C HIS A 215 11.26 5.97 11.14
N THR A 216 12.24 6.86 11.12
CA THR A 216 13.12 7.32 10.04
C THR A 216 12.81 6.83 8.62
N PRO A 217 12.44 7.74 7.68
CA PRO A 217 12.15 7.36 6.31
C PRO A 217 13.39 6.80 5.59
N ALA A 218 13.16 5.75 4.79
CA ALA A 218 14.08 5.24 3.78
C ALA A 218 14.74 6.38 2.97
N PRO A 219 15.99 6.22 2.49
CA PRO A 219 16.70 7.26 1.73
C PRO A 219 15.98 7.72 0.45
N LEU A 220 15.03 6.92 -0.06
CA LEU A 220 14.16 7.31 -1.19
C LEU A 220 13.13 8.39 -0.82
N ALA A 221 12.62 8.43 0.41
CA ALA A 221 11.64 9.45 0.82
C ALA A 221 12.28 10.82 1.14
N GLN A 222 13.55 10.83 1.54
CA GLN A 222 14.33 12.08 1.69
C GLN A 222 14.75 12.69 0.36
N SER A 223 15.01 11.87 -0.66
CA SER A 223 15.37 12.35 -2.01
C SER A 223 14.16 12.78 -2.84
N VAL A 224 12.98 12.18 -2.61
CA VAL A 224 11.73 12.52 -3.30
C VAL A 224 11.10 13.83 -2.81
N CYS A 225 11.38 14.26 -1.58
CA CYS A 225 10.74 15.42 -0.96
C CYS A 225 11.75 16.38 -0.32
N GLN A 226 12.47 17.13 -1.14
CA GLN A 226 13.13 18.38 -0.71
C GLN A 226 12.13 19.55 -0.61
N SER A 227 10.85 19.30 -0.33
CA SER A 227 9.83 20.33 -0.15
C SER A 227 9.03 20.08 1.13
N GLN A 228 8.87 21.14 1.92
CA GLN A 228 8.13 21.34 3.18
C GLN A 228 7.56 20.10 3.93
N PRO A 229 7.78 20.00 5.26
CA PRO A 229 7.39 18.85 6.09
C PRO A 229 5.88 18.55 6.16
N GLN A 230 5.02 19.43 5.64
CA GLN A 230 3.56 19.24 5.60
C GLN A 230 3.13 18.32 4.45
N ASP A 231 3.78 18.41 3.27
CA ASP A 231 3.45 17.56 2.11
C ASP A 231 3.85 16.10 2.35
N LEU A 232 4.96 15.88 3.08
CA LEU A 232 5.43 14.56 3.47
C LEU A 232 4.44 13.85 4.41
N ARG A 233 3.93 14.60 5.40
CA ARG A 233 2.94 14.10 6.36
C ARG A 233 1.62 13.75 5.69
N ALA A 234 1.12 14.64 4.83
CA ALA A 234 -0.10 14.37 4.06
C ALA A 234 0.04 13.12 3.17
N CYS A 235 1.23 12.88 2.60
CA CYS A 235 1.53 11.67 1.80
C CYS A 235 1.50 10.40 2.66
N LEU A 236 2.18 10.43 3.82
CA LEU A 236 2.26 9.31 4.75
C LEU A 236 0.89 8.98 5.36
N ASP A 237 0.14 10.00 5.75
CA ASP A 237 -1.21 9.84 6.32
C ASP A 237 -2.18 9.24 5.28
N SER A 238 -2.10 9.69 4.02
CA SER A 238 -2.95 9.17 2.93
C SER A 238 -2.64 7.71 2.57
N SER A 239 -1.35 7.35 2.55
CA SER A 239 -0.89 5.97 2.34
C SER A 239 -1.37 5.05 3.47
N TRP A 240 -1.35 5.54 4.70
CA TRP A 240 -1.75 4.79 5.88
C TRP A 240 -3.24 4.43 5.88
N VAL A 241 -4.12 5.31 5.39
CA VAL A 241 -5.57 5.04 5.29
C VAL A 241 -5.86 3.88 4.30
N ALA A 242 -5.24 3.92 3.12
CA ALA A 242 -5.39 2.86 2.11
C ALA A 242 -4.83 1.52 2.59
N ALA A 243 -3.63 1.54 3.18
CA ALA A 243 -3.00 0.34 3.74
C ALA A 243 -3.84 -0.28 4.86
N THR A 244 -4.41 0.55 5.74
CA THR A 244 -5.26 0.09 6.85
C THR A 244 -6.51 -0.62 6.36
N TYR A 245 -7.16 -0.09 5.32
CA TYR A 245 -8.34 -0.73 4.73
C TYR A 245 -8.01 -2.08 4.07
N LEU A 246 -6.92 -2.14 3.31
CA LEU A 246 -6.47 -3.40 2.68
C LEU A 246 -6.08 -4.43 3.73
N ALA A 247 -5.30 -4.02 4.76
CA ALA A 247 -4.93 -4.89 5.86
C ALA A 247 -6.17 -5.46 6.57
N GLN A 248 -7.20 -4.63 6.83
CA GLN A 248 -8.45 -5.13 7.40
C GLN A 248 -9.14 -6.14 6.48
N THR A 249 -9.20 -5.86 5.18
CA THR A 249 -9.84 -6.74 4.21
C THR A 249 -9.13 -8.09 4.12
N ILE A 250 -7.81 -8.10 4.19
CA ILE A 250 -7.02 -9.34 4.24
C ILE A 250 -7.29 -10.11 5.54
N VAL A 251 -7.30 -9.42 6.67
CA VAL A 251 -7.59 -10.01 7.98
C VAL A 251 -9.01 -10.59 8.03
N SER A 252 -10.01 -9.94 7.42
CA SER A 252 -11.38 -10.46 7.38
C SER A 252 -11.52 -11.73 6.52
N MET A 253 -10.61 -11.95 5.58
CA MET A 253 -10.49 -13.19 4.82
C MET A 253 -9.73 -14.30 5.57
N HIS A 254 -9.19 -14.03 6.76
CA HIS A 254 -8.39 -14.98 7.55
C HIS A 254 -9.05 -15.34 8.89
N PRO A 255 -9.97 -16.33 8.92
CA PRO A 255 -10.77 -16.63 10.11
C PRO A 255 -9.96 -17.15 11.30
N GLU A 256 -8.85 -17.86 11.06
CA GLU A 256 -8.01 -18.43 12.12
C GLU A 256 -7.33 -17.33 12.95
N ALA A 257 -6.75 -16.32 12.29
CA ALA A 257 -6.15 -15.17 12.99
C ALA A 257 -7.19 -14.40 13.81
N LEU A 258 -8.41 -14.24 13.28
CA LEU A 258 -9.50 -13.61 14.03
C LEU A 258 -9.94 -14.45 15.24
N ALA A 259 -9.98 -15.77 15.13
CA ALA A 259 -10.31 -16.66 16.23
C ALA A 259 -9.27 -16.61 17.35
N VAL A 260 -7.98 -16.64 17.00
CA VAL A 260 -6.87 -16.46 17.96
C VAL A 260 -6.95 -15.09 18.62
N PHE A 261 -7.18 -14.02 17.85
CA PHE A 261 -7.33 -12.67 18.40
C PHE A 261 -8.49 -12.56 19.40
N ARG A 262 -9.66 -13.13 19.08
CA ARG A 262 -10.80 -13.16 20.03
C ARG A 262 -10.47 -13.93 21.30
N SER A 263 -9.74 -15.03 21.17
CA SER A 263 -9.30 -15.83 22.33
C SER A 263 -8.33 -15.05 23.22
N LEU A 264 -7.40 -14.30 22.62
CA LEU A 264 -6.52 -13.37 23.33
C LEU A 264 -7.31 -12.29 24.08
N GLN A 265 -8.27 -11.64 23.41
CA GLN A 265 -9.13 -10.62 24.03
C GLN A 265 -9.97 -11.18 25.18
N ALA A 266 -10.51 -12.38 25.05
CA ALA A 266 -11.30 -13.03 26.10
C ALA A 266 -10.46 -13.43 27.33
N THR A 267 -9.15 -13.64 27.13
CA THR A 267 -8.22 -14.08 28.20
C THR A 267 -7.49 -12.92 28.85
N ALA A 268 -7.31 -11.80 28.14
CA ALA A 268 -6.58 -10.64 28.65
C ALA A 268 -7.33 -9.98 29.82
N GLY A 269 -6.57 -9.51 30.82
CA GLY A 269 -7.13 -8.84 32.00
C GLY A 269 -7.88 -7.54 31.63
N SER A 270 -7.28 -6.76 30.73
CA SER A 270 -7.86 -5.56 30.14
C SER A 270 -7.97 -5.72 28.61
N PRO A 271 -9.13 -6.14 28.07
CA PRO A 271 -9.34 -6.21 26.63
C PRO A 271 -9.30 -4.82 26.00
N PHE A 272 -8.89 -4.75 24.74
CA PHE A 272 -8.87 -3.50 23.99
C PHE A 272 -10.27 -3.19 23.45
N ASN A 273 -10.94 -2.19 24.04
CA ASN A 273 -12.27 -1.73 23.62
C ASN A 273 -12.23 -0.63 22.55
N GLY A 274 -11.08 -0.42 21.90
CA GLY A 274 -10.97 0.58 20.84
C GLY A 274 -11.72 0.14 19.59
N HIS A 275 -12.95 0.63 19.41
CA HIS A 275 -13.53 0.79 18.08
C HIS A 275 -12.59 1.69 17.27
N GLN A 276 -11.65 1.12 16.52
CA GLN A 276 -11.01 1.87 15.46
C GLN A 276 -12.02 1.94 14.33
N ASP A 277 -12.63 3.12 14.16
CA ASP A 277 -13.45 3.40 12.99
C ASP A 277 -12.65 3.02 11.75
N LEU A 278 -13.12 1.97 11.08
CA LEU A 278 -12.49 1.53 9.85
C LEU A 278 -12.62 2.68 8.85
N PRO A 279 -11.51 3.10 8.22
CA PRO A 279 -11.61 4.11 7.21
C PRO A 279 -12.57 3.63 6.13
N ASP A 280 -13.52 4.49 5.77
CA ASP A 280 -14.45 4.22 4.69
C ASP A 280 -13.68 3.88 3.42
N ILE A 281 -14.26 3.02 2.56
CA ILE A 281 -13.68 2.63 1.27
C ILE A 281 -13.30 3.86 0.46
N TYR A 282 -14.13 4.91 0.53
CA TYR A 282 -13.87 6.18 -0.13
C TYR A 282 -12.65 6.90 0.45
N ALA A 283 -12.47 6.88 1.77
CA ALA A 283 -11.31 7.48 2.42
C ALA A 283 -10.02 6.73 2.03
N ALA A 284 -10.06 5.40 2.01
CA ALA A 284 -8.95 4.55 1.56
C ALA A 284 -8.58 4.81 0.10
N TRP A 285 -9.58 4.85 -0.78
CA TRP A 285 -9.35 5.12 -2.20
C TRP A 285 -8.84 6.54 -2.46
N LYS A 286 -9.41 7.54 -1.78
CA LYS A 286 -8.93 8.93 -1.83
C LYS A 286 -7.46 9.02 -1.41
N GLY A 287 -7.08 8.28 -0.36
CA GLY A 287 -5.70 8.15 0.08
C GLY A 287 -4.77 7.59 -1.00
N LEU A 288 -5.20 6.52 -1.69
CA LEU A 288 -4.45 5.91 -2.79
C LEU A 288 -4.32 6.84 -4.01
N LEU A 289 -5.39 7.54 -4.39
CA LEU A 289 -5.33 8.54 -5.46
C LEU A 289 -4.38 9.69 -5.12
N GLN A 290 -4.42 10.17 -3.87
CA GLN A 290 -3.55 11.24 -3.40
C GLN A 290 -2.08 10.79 -3.43
N GLN A 291 -1.79 9.56 -3.01
CA GLN A 291 -0.46 8.98 -3.10
C GLN A 291 0.02 8.88 -4.56
N GLN A 292 -0.80 8.36 -5.48
CA GLN A 292 -0.43 8.24 -6.89
C GLN A 292 -0.19 9.61 -7.55
N ALA A 293 -1.00 10.62 -7.20
CA ALA A 293 -0.81 11.99 -7.66
C ALA A 293 0.52 12.57 -7.17
N LEU A 294 0.86 12.36 -5.89
CA LEU A 294 2.13 12.80 -5.29
C LEU A 294 3.33 12.09 -5.91
N LEU A 295 3.26 10.77 -6.12
CA LEU A 295 4.30 10.01 -6.83
C LEU A 295 4.50 10.51 -8.26
N THR A 296 3.42 10.82 -8.96
CA THR A 296 3.49 11.38 -10.32
C THR A 296 4.12 12.78 -10.32
N GLN A 297 3.83 13.61 -9.31
CA GLN A 297 4.47 14.91 -9.15
C GLN A 297 5.96 14.77 -8.82
N ALA A 298 6.31 13.85 -7.92
CA ALA A 298 7.70 13.51 -7.59
C ALA A 298 8.48 13.04 -8.82
N GLN A 299 7.92 12.12 -9.62
CA GLN A 299 8.52 11.67 -10.87
C GLN A 299 8.74 12.82 -11.86
N LYS A 300 7.77 13.72 -12.00
CA LYS A 300 7.91 14.92 -12.85
C LYS A 300 9.02 15.86 -12.34
N ARG A 301 9.15 16.02 -11.02
CA ARG A 301 10.22 16.81 -10.39
C ARG A 301 11.59 16.17 -10.64
N MET A 302 11.75 14.88 -10.37
CA MET A 302 12.99 14.14 -10.65
C MET A 302 13.38 14.22 -12.13
N ALA A 303 12.41 14.11 -13.04
CA ALA A 303 12.65 14.26 -14.48
C ALA A 303 13.03 15.70 -14.89
N SER A 304 12.63 16.72 -14.13
CA SER A 304 13.07 18.11 -14.36
C SER A 304 14.44 18.42 -13.76
N THR A 305 14.82 17.74 -12.66
CA THR A 305 16.11 17.90 -11.99
C THR A 305 17.21 17.10 -12.70
N ASN A 306 16.90 15.93 -13.27
CA ASN A 306 17.82 15.10 -14.06
C ASN A 306 17.97 15.56 -15.52
N ARG A 307 17.83 16.86 -15.80
CA ARG A 307 18.22 17.39 -17.12
C ARG A 307 19.75 17.25 -17.22
N PRO A 308 20.30 16.39 -18.08
CA PRO A 308 21.74 16.16 -18.10
C PRO A 308 22.42 17.45 -18.52
N THR A 309 23.21 18.03 -17.62
CA THR A 309 24.05 19.18 -17.93
C THR A 309 25.18 18.80 -18.90
N ASP A 310 25.47 17.51 -19.08
CA ASP A 310 26.49 17.02 -20.00
C ASP A 310 26.04 15.70 -20.68
N ALA A 311 25.47 15.78 -21.89
CA ALA A 311 25.35 14.66 -22.83
C ALA A 311 25.18 15.18 -24.28
N PRO A 312 25.80 14.55 -25.30
CA PRO A 312 26.03 15.16 -26.60
C PRO A 312 24.75 15.28 -27.45
N HIS A 313 24.64 16.41 -28.14
CA HIS A 313 23.68 16.83 -29.17
C HIS A 313 22.58 15.83 -29.58
N LEU A 314 21.51 15.74 -28.80
CA LEU A 314 20.18 15.36 -29.31
C LEU A 314 19.59 16.56 -30.05
N THR A 315 19.15 16.37 -31.30
CA THR A 315 18.61 17.49 -32.09
C THR A 315 17.30 18.02 -31.48
N ASN A 316 17.02 19.31 -31.64
CA ASN A 316 15.80 19.96 -31.13
C ASN A 316 14.49 19.24 -31.55
N ARG A 317 14.51 18.47 -32.64
CA ARG A 317 13.35 17.69 -33.09
C ARG A 317 13.09 16.45 -32.26
N ASP A 318 14.14 15.79 -31.77
CA ASP A 318 14.01 14.57 -30.98
C ASP A 318 13.54 14.90 -29.57
N THR A 319 14.03 16.01 -29.00
CA THR A 319 13.56 16.55 -27.73
C THR A 319 12.10 17.01 -27.81
N GLU A 320 11.70 17.72 -28.88
CA GLU A 320 10.30 18.11 -29.11
C GLU A 320 9.35 16.91 -29.33
N ALA A 321 9.82 15.85 -29.99
CA ALA A 321 9.03 14.64 -30.23
C ALA A 321 8.80 13.86 -28.92
N LEU A 322 9.86 13.67 -28.13
CA LEU A 322 9.78 13.04 -26.81
C LEU A 322 8.90 13.85 -25.85
N GLN A 323 8.96 15.18 -25.94
CA GLN A 323 8.14 16.06 -25.11
C GLN A 323 6.66 16.00 -25.49
N LYS A 324 6.34 15.95 -26.79
CA LYS A 324 4.97 15.73 -27.27
C LYS A 324 4.41 14.37 -26.88
N GLU A 325 5.23 13.32 -26.93
CA GLU A 325 4.83 11.99 -26.50
C GLU A 325 4.57 11.95 -24.99
N ARG A 326 5.43 12.57 -24.20
CA ARG A 326 5.25 12.73 -22.75
C ARG A 326 3.99 13.52 -22.40
N ASP A 327 3.71 14.60 -23.12
CA ASP A 327 2.51 15.42 -22.90
C ASP A 327 1.24 14.69 -23.33
N ALA A 328 1.31 13.85 -24.38
CA ALA A 328 0.21 12.97 -24.78
C ALA A 328 -0.10 11.91 -23.72
N LEU A 329 0.93 11.24 -23.19
CA LEU A 329 0.82 10.27 -22.09
C LEU A 329 0.29 10.93 -20.81
N ALA A 330 0.72 12.15 -20.49
CA ALA A 330 0.21 12.90 -19.34
C ALA A 330 -1.28 13.24 -19.46
N ASN A 331 -1.72 13.58 -20.67
CA ASN A 331 -3.13 13.86 -20.96
C ASN A 331 -3.98 12.58 -20.93
N GLU A 332 -3.45 11.46 -21.43
CA GLU A 332 -4.12 10.16 -21.36
C GLU A 332 -4.31 9.70 -19.91
N ASN A 333 -3.26 9.79 -19.09
CA ASN A 333 -3.37 9.49 -17.65
C ASN A 333 -4.37 10.41 -16.94
N LYS A 334 -4.41 11.71 -17.28
CA LYS A 334 -5.40 12.64 -16.71
C LYS A 334 -6.83 12.25 -17.10
N LEU A 335 -7.04 11.82 -18.34
CA LEU A 335 -8.34 11.36 -18.81
C LEU A 335 -8.78 10.06 -18.10
N LEU A 336 -7.86 9.10 -17.94
CA LEU A 336 -8.14 7.84 -17.23
C LEU A 336 -8.52 8.09 -15.77
N LEU A 337 -7.82 9.00 -15.09
CA LEU A 337 -8.14 9.38 -13.71
C LEU A 337 -9.53 10.03 -13.61
N HIS A 338 -9.89 10.89 -14.57
CA HIS A 338 -11.21 11.48 -14.63
C HIS A 338 -12.31 10.44 -14.94
N GLN A 339 -12.02 9.45 -15.78
CA GLN A 339 -12.93 8.34 -16.08
C GLN A 339 -13.15 7.46 -14.84
N LEU A 340 -12.08 7.16 -14.10
CA LEU A 340 -12.15 6.44 -12.84
C LEU A 340 -12.96 7.22 -11.79
N SER A 341 -12.70 8.52 -11.63
CA SER A 341 -13.46 9.36 -10.66
C SER A 341 -14.95 9.36 -10.98
N ALA A 342 -15.34 9.53 -12.25
CA ALA A 342 -16.73 9.48 -12.66
C ALA A 342 -17.38 8.11 -12.42
N PHE A 343 -16.63 7.02 -12.68
CA PHE A 343 -17.10 5.67 -12.42
C PHE A 343 -17.40 5.42 -10.94
N MET A 344 -16.57 5.97 -10.05
CA MET A 344 -16.79 5.84 -8.60
C MET A 344 -17.98 6.65 -8.11
N THR A 345 -18.16 7.87 -8.58
CA THR A 345 -19.35 8.67 -8.26
C THR A 345 -20.64 7.97 -8.72
N ASP A 346 -20.60 7.31 -9.88
CA ASP A 346 -21.73 6.50 -10.37
C ASP A 346 -21.97 5.31 -9.43
N LEU A 347 -20.93 4.58 -8.99
CA LEU A 347 -21.09 3.49 -8.02
C LEU A 347 -21.62 3.95 -6.66
N GLU A 348 -21.23 5.14 -6.19
CA GLU A 348 -21.74 5.77 -4.95
C GLU A 348 -23.23 6.08 -5.03
N TYR A 349 -23.69 6.60 -6.18
CA TYR A 349 -25.11 6.84 -6.43
C TYR A 349 -25.94 5.56 -6.32
N TYR A 350 -25.41 4.41 -6.77
CA TYR A 350 -26.10 3.12 -6.65
C TYR A 350 -25.96 2.48 -5.26
N ARG A 351 -24.86 2.69 -4.54
CA ARG A 351 -24.63 2.17 -3.19
C ARG A 351 -25.41 2.93 -2.11
N SER A 352 -25.66 4.22 -2.31
CA SER A 352 -26.42 5.09 -1.40
C SER A 352 -27.94 4.82 -1.39
N GLY A 353 -28.43 3.84 -2.15
CA GLY A 353 -29.77 3.28 -1.96
C GLY A 353 -30.92 4.13 -2.51
N ALA A 354 -30.73 4.90 -3.58
CA ALA A 354 -31.87 5.50 -4.29
C ALA A 354 -32.81 4.37 -4.79
N PRO A 355 -34.13 4.44 -4.52
CA PRO A 355 -35.02 3.30 -4.67
C PRO A 355 -35.26 3.01 -6.16
N LEU A 356 -34.59 1.97 -6.68
CA LEU A 356 -35.02 1.33 -7.91
C LEU A 356 -35.95 0.19 -7.54
N GLY A 357 -37.20 0.31 -7.97
CA GLY A 357 -38.28 -0.62 -7.69
C GLY A 357 -37.88 -2.09 -7.89
N TYR A 358 -38.34 -2.89 -6.93
CA TYR A 358 -38.35 -4.35 -6.84
C TYR A 358 -37.96 -5.14 -8.11
N GLY A 359 -36.96 -6.01 -7.95
CA GLY A 359 -37.00 -7.35 -8.53
C GLY A 359 -36.17 -7.66 -9.78
N LYS A 360 -35.03 -7.00 -10.03
CA LYS A 360 -34.08 -7.47 -11.08
C LYS A 360 -32.67 -7.64 -10.53
N SER A 361 -32.14 -8.85 -10.64
CA SER A 361 -30.73 -9.17 -10.41
C SER A 361 -29.84 -8.23 -11.23
N PHE A 362 -28.92 -7.55 -10.54
CA PHE A 362 -28.01 -6.56 -11.12
C PHE A 362 -26.91 -7.25 -11.94
N ASP A 363 -26.85 -6.97 -13.25
CA ASP A 363 -25.67 -7.24 -14.07
C ASP A 363 -24.88 -5.91 -14.22
N PRO A 364 -23.70 -5.77 -13.58
CA PRO A 364 -22.88 -4.56 -13.66
C PRO A 364 -22.47 -4.18 -15.10
N ARG A 365 -22.53 -5.14 -16.04
CA ARG A 365 -22.16 -4.90 -17.45
C ARG A 365 -23.25 -4.22 -18.26
N SER A 366 -24.50 -4.22 -17.79
CA SER A 366 -25.65 -3.81 -18.63
C SER A 366 -25.77 -2.29 -18.83
N LYS A 367 -25.00 -1.46 -18.11
CA LYS A 367 -25.05 0.01 -18.20
C LYS A 367 -23.68 0.70 -18.13
N LEU A 368 -22.63 0.12 -18.71
CA LEU A 368 -21.38 0.86 -18.91
C LEU A 368 -21.61 1.99 -19.94
N LYS A 369 -21.57 3.24 -19.47
CA LYS A 369 -21.58 4.43 -20.35
C LYS A 369 -20.21 4.57 -20.97
N TYR A 370 -20.11 4.42 -22.29
CA TYR A 370 -18.84 4.54 -23.00
C TYR A 370 -18.51 6.02 -23.27
N TYR A 371 -17.25 6.43 -23.12
CA TYR A 371 -16.75 7.78 -23.42
C TYR A 371 -15.53 7.69 -24.36
N GLY A 372 -15.18 8.77 -25.07
CA GLY A 372 -14.07 8.81 -26.02
C GLY A 372 -14.48 8.57 -27.48
N ALA A 373 -15.75 8.79 -27.83
CA ALA A 373 -16.24 8.71 -29.19
C ALA A 373 -15.50 9.66 -30.15
N ALA A 374 -15.14 10.85 -29.67
CA ALA A 374 -14.37 11.83 -30.45
C ALA A 374 -12.98 11.30 -30.84
N GLU A 375 -12.25 10.73 -29.88
CA GLU A 375 -10.92 10.15 -30.12
C GLU A 375 -10.99 8.93 -31.03
N ARG A 376 -12.02 8.09 -30.88
CA ARG A 376 -12.26 6.95 -31.77
C ARG A 376 -12.45 7.39 -33.23
N VAL A 377 -13.16 8.50 -33.48
CA VAL A 377 -13.29 9.08 -34.83
C VAL A 377 -11.95 9.64 -35.32
N LYS A 378 -11.16 10.30 -34.46
CA LYS A 378 -9.82 10.81 -34.84
C LYS A 378 -8.84 9.70 -35.18
N GLN A 379 -8.98 8.52 -34.58
CA GLN A 379 -8.15 7.35 -34.87
C GLN A 379 -8.51 6.66 -36.19
N GLN A 380 -9.68 6.94 -36.79
CA GLN A 380 -10.08 6.38 -38.08
C GLN A 380 -9.16 6.85 -39.20
N LEU A 381 -8.98 5.98 -40.21
CA LEU A 381 -8.15 6.25 -41.38
C LEU A 381 -8.55 7.57 -42.07
N SER A 382 -9.84 7.84 -42.20
CA SER A 382 -10.36 9.07 -42.81
C SER A 382 -9.84 10.33 -42.12
N TYR A 383 -9.84 10.39 -40.79
CA TYR A 383 -9.34 11.56 -40.08
C TYR A 383 -7.81 11.70 -40.20
N ARG A 384 -7.09 10.59 -40.04
CA ARG A 384 -5.62 10.54 -40.16
C ARG A 384 -5.14 11.03 -41.52
N LEU A 385 -5.73 10.51 -42.60
CA LEU A 385 -5.36 10.90 -43.96
C LEU A 385 -5.64 12.36 -44.23
N GLY A 386 -6.82 12.87 -43.86
CA GLY A 386 -7.09 14.29 -44.07
C GLY A 386 -6.27 15.22 -43.19
N LYS A 387 -5.80 14.78 -42.01
CA LYS A 387 -4.82 15.51 -41.21
C LYS A 387 -3.48 15.63 -41.95
N VAL A 388 -2.99 14.52 -42.53
CA VAL A 388 -1.78 14.51 -43.41
C VAL A 388 -1.98 15.46 -44.58
N MET A 389 -3.18 15.48 -45.17
CA MET A 389 -3.48 16.38 -46.28
C MET A 389 -3.37 17.85 -45.91
N ILE A 390 -3.94 18.24 -44.78
CA ILE A 390 -3.91 19.63 -44.30
C ILE A 390 -2.50 20.07 -43.92
N THR A 391 -1.69 19.19 -43.30
CA THR A 391 -0.34 19.56 -42.85
C THR A 391 0.59 19.81 -44.02
N HIS A 392 0.54 18.96 -45.04
CA HIS A 392 1.42 19.07 -46.20
C HIS A 392 0.92 20.05 -47.26
N ALA A 393 -0.38 20.39 -47.28
CA ALA A 393 -0.93 21.39 -48.21
C ALA A 393 -0.43 22.83 -47.95
N LYS A 394 0.29 23.07 -46.86
CA LYS A 394 0.82 24.40 -46.47
C LYS A 394 2.10 24.81 -47.20
N SER A 395 2.76 23.90 -47.92
CA SER A 395 4.03 24.16 -48.63
C SER A 395 4.08 23.39 -49.94
N PHE A 396 4.71 23.97 -50.97
CA PHE A 396 4.86 23.36 -52.30
C PHE A 396 5.65 22.04 -52.24
N SER A 397 6.75 21.99 -51.49
CA SER A 397 7.51 20.76 -51.23
C SER A 397 6.71 19.74 -50.40
N GLY A 398 5.87 20.23 -49.48
CA GLY A 398 4.91 19.42 -48.74
C GLY A 398 3.87 18.76 -49.68
N TRP A 399 3.34 19.52 -50.63
CA TRP A 399 2.37 19.03 -51.60
C TRP A 399 2.96 17.98 -52.56
N LEU A 400 4.21 18.13 -52.97
CA LEU A 400 4.86 17.12 -53.83
C LEU A 400 5.12 15.79 -53.10
N SER A 401 5.39 15.85 -51.78
CA SER A 401 5.61 14.67 -50.94
C SER A 401 4.31 14.02 -50.41
N MET A 402 3.16 14.64 -50.64
CA MET A 402 1.85 14.18 -50.14
C MET A 402 1.45 12.77 -50.56
N PRO A 403 1.58 12.36 -51.84
CA PRO A 403 1.17 11.03 -52.25
C PRO A 403 1.90 9.94 -51.46
N TRP A 404 3.21 10.11 -51.25
CA TRP A 404 4.04 9.19 -50.46
C TRP A 404 3.71 9.22 -48.97
N ALA A 405 3.45 10.39 -48.40
CA ALA A 405 3.06 10.53 -47.00
C ALA A 405 1.71 9.82 -46.70
N LEU A 406 0.74 9.93 -47.62
CA LEU A 406 -0.55 9.24 -47.52
C LEU A 406 -0.37 7.72 -47.64
N ILE A 407 0.43 7.23 -48.59
CA ILE A 407 0.72 5.79 -48.73
C ILE A 407 1.34 5.26 -47.44
N ARG A 408 2.33 5.94 -46.87
CA ARG A 408 2.97 5.55 -45.61
C ARG A 408 1.99 5.45 -44.45
N GLU A 409 1.11 6.45 -44.28
CA GLU A 409 0.09 6.44 -43.21
C GLU A 409 -0.95 5.31 -43.42
N THR A 410 -1.37 5.05 -44.67
CA THR A 410 -2.30 3.93 -44.95
C THR A 410 -1.67 2.57 -44.62
N GLN A 411 -0.39 2.37 -44.94
CA GLN A 411 0.34 1.13 -44.63
C GLN A 411 0.53 0.95 -43.12
N ALA A 412 0.90 2.01 -42.41
CA ALA A 412 1.02 2.00 -40.95
C ALA A 412 -0.31 1.65 -40.27
N PHE A 413 -1.42 2.24 -40.71
CA PHE A 413 -2.75 1.94 -40.20
C PHE A 413 -3.16 0.48 -40.48
N ARG A 414 -2.88 -0.04 -41.68
CA ARG A 414 -3.15 -1.45 -42.02
C ARG A 414 -2.35 -2.41 -41.13
N LYS A 415 -1.08 -2.10 -40.85
CA LYS A 415 -0.22 -2.89 -39.95
C LYS A 415 -0.72 -2.84 -38.50
N TYR A 416 -1.16 -1.68 -38.02
CA TYR A 416 -1.79 -1.50 -36.72
C TYR A 416 -3.08 -2.33 -36.59
N ARG A 417 -3.98 -2.28 -37.58
CA ARG A 417 -5.22 -3.10 -37.58
C ARG A 417 -4.98 -4.61 -37.68
N LYS A 418 -3.87 -5.06 -38.28
CA LYS A 418 -3.52 -6.50 -38.34
C LYS A 418 -2.94 -7.02 -37.02
N ARG A 419 -2.27 -6.17 -36.24
CA ARG A 419 -1.63 -6.54 -34.96
C ARG A 419 -2.56 -6.38 -33.76
N ALA A 420 -3.46 -5.39 -33.79
CA ALA A 420 -4.49 -5.25 -32.77
C ALA A 420 -5.59 -6.30 -33.03
N SER A 421 -5.73 -7.28 -32.13
CA SER A 421 -6.95 -8.08 -32.05
C SER A 421 -8.10 -7.09 -31.94
N VAL A 422 -9.02 -7.07 -32.92
CA VAL A 422 -10.12 -6.11 -32.93
C VAL A 422 -11.05 -6.45 -31.76
N GLU A 423 -10.76 -5.87 -30.60
CA GLU A 423 -11.66 -5.82 -29.48
C GLU A 423 -12.96 -5.19 -30.02
N LYS A 424 -14.07 -5.94 -29.93
CA LYS A 424 -15.35 -5.54 -30.52
C LYS A 424 -15.94 -4.40 -29.69
N LEU A 425 -15.43 -3.19 -29.91
CA LEU A 425 -15.90 -1.99 -29.23
C LEU A 425 -17.36 -1.70 -29.61
N PRO A 426 -18.20 -1.26 -28.66
CA PRO A 426 -19.61 -0.97 -28.88
C PRO A 426 -19.84 0.03 -30.04
N PRO A 427 -21.04 0.07 -30.64
CA PRO A 427 -21.39 1.09 -31.63
C PRO A 427 -21.19 2.52 -31.10
N LEU A 428 -20.74 3.45 -31.96
CA LEU A 428 -20.48 4.85 -31.57
C LEU A 428 -21.67 5.56 -30.92
N ARG A 429 -22.91 5.17 -31.25
CA ARG A 429 -24.15 5.71 -30.66
C ARG A 429 -24.34 5.35 -29.18
N ASN A 430 -23.64 4.32 -28.69
CA ASN A 430 -23.70 3.88 -27.29
C ASN A 430 -22.75 4.70 -26.40
N TYR A 431 -22.01 5.66 -26.98
CA TYR A 431 -21.11 6.54 -26.25
C TYR A 431 -21.85 7.81 -25.82
N GLN A 432 -21.59 8.25 -24.58
CA GLN A 432 -22.20 9.45 -24.01
C GLN A 432 -21.76 10.72 -24.75
N ASP A 433 -20.49 10.78 -25.18
CA ASP A 433 -19.89 11.86 -25.95
C ASP A 433 -20.08 11.71 -27.48
N TYR A 434 -21.08 10.94 -27.91
CA TYR A 434 -21.38 10.73 -29.34
C TYR A 434 -21.55 12.05 -30.12
N GLN A 435 -22.09 13.09 -29.49
CA GLN A 435 -22.22 14.40 -30.13
C GLN A 435 -20.86 15.03 -30.48
N GLU A 436 -19.82 14.76 -29.69
CA GLU A 436 -18.46 15.23 -29.97
C GLU A 436 -17.85 14.49 -31.17
N ALA A 437 -18.14 13.20 -31.31
CA ALA A 437 -17.78 12.44 -32.51
C ALA A 437 -18.41 13.04 -33.77
N GLU A 438 -19.68 13.44 -33.72
CA GLU A 438 -20.34 14.15 -34.82
C GLU A 438 -19.72 15.52 -35.11
N ARG A 439 -19.26 16.25 -34.07
CA ARG A 439 -18.49 17.49 -34.26
C ARG A 439 -17.16 17.23 -34.98
N VAL A 440 -16.42 16.21 -34.57
CA VAL A 440 -15.14 15.83 -35.22
C VAL A 440 -15.35 15.41 -36.67
N LYS A 441 -16.44 14.71 -37.00
CA LYS A 441 -16.78 14.36 -38.41
C LYS A 441 -17.03 15.59 -39.28
N ARG A 442 -17.41 16.73 -38.69
CA ARG A 442 -17.58 17.99 -39.41
C ARG A 442 -16.26 18.71 -39.68
N HIS A 443 -15.15 18.30 -39.06
CA HIS A 443 -13.84 18.90 -39.31
C HIS A 443 -13.39 18.68 -40.75
N LEU A 444 -12.65 19.65 -41.28
CA LEU A 444 -12.08 19.60 -42.63
C LEU A 444 -11.22 18.33 -42.83
N ALA A 445 -10.44 17.96 -41.81
CA ALA A 445 -9.61 16.75 -41.83
C ALA A 445 -10.45 15.49 -42.10
N TYR A 446 -11.53 15.29 -41.36
CA TYR A 446 -12.39 14.12 -41.56
C TYR A 446 -13.01 14.12 -42.96
N ARG A 447 -13.54 15.26 -43.42
CA ARG A 447 -14.21 15.39 -44.73
C ARG A 447 -13.28 15.11 -45.90
N LEU A 448 -12.05 15.63 -45.84
CA LEU A 448 -11.04 15.42 -46.88
C LEU A 448 -10.63 13.95 -46.97
N GLY A 449 -10.28 13.33 -45.84
CA GLY A 449 -9.87 11.93 -45.88
C GLY A 449 -11.04 10.98 -46.13
N HIS A 450 -12.28 11.32 -45.74
CA HIS A 450 -13.47 10.56 -46.14
C HIS A 450 -13.68 10.61 -47.67
N ALA A 451 -13.55 11.77 -48.30
CA ALA A 451 -13.61 11.92 -49.75
C ALA A 451 -12.49 11.13 -50.46
N LEU A 452 -11.30 11.07 -49.86
CA LEU A 452 -10.18 10.28 -50.36
C LEU A 452 -10.46 8.77 -50.29
N VAL A 453 -10.88 8.27 -49.12
CA VAL A 453 -11.14 6.84 -48.93
C VAL A 453 -12.28 6.35 -49.82
N THR A 454 -13.37 7.12 -49.94
CA THR A 454 -14.55 6.72 -50.72
C THR A 454 -14.30 6.61 -52.22
N ASN A 455 -13.46 7.47 -52.78
CA ASN A 455 -13.15 7.48 -54.20
C ASN A 455 -11.88 6.68 -54.55
N SER A 456 -11.12 6.21 -53.55
CA SER A 456 -9.88 5.44 -53.76
C SER A 456 -10.11 3.98 -54.19
N SER A 457 -11.34 3.48 -54.14
CA SER A 457 -11.69 2.09 -54.44
C SER A 457 -12.02 1.82 -55.92
N SER A 458 -12.08 2.85 -56.76
CA SER A 458 -12.43 2.70 -58.19
C SER A 458 -11.63 3.65 -59.07
N ILE A 459 -11.28 3.20 -60.27
CA ILE A 459 -10.53 3.97 -61.30
C ILE A 459 -11.32 5.24 -61.68
N THR A 460 -12.64 5.14 -61.84
CA THR A 460 -13.51 6.30 -62.11
C THR A 460 -13.61 7.24 -60.92
N GLY A 461 -13.46 6.72 -59.70
CA GLY A 461 -13.33 7.49 -58.47
C GLY A 461 -12.07 8.34 -58.46
N TRP A 462 -10.93 7.76 -58.84
CA TRP A 462 -9.64 8.46 -58.90
C TRP A 462 -9.62 9.62 -59.90
N ILE A 463 -10.33 9.50 -61.03
CA ILE A 463 -10.50 10.60 -61.99
C ILE A 463 -11.33 11.74 -61.38
N LYS A 464 -12.35 11.42 -60.58
CA LYS A 464 -13.23 12.40 -59.92
C LYS A 464 -12.65 12.98 -58.62
N MET A 465 -11.54 12.44 -58.14
CA MET A 465 -10.93 12.78 -56.85
C MET A 465 -10.58 14.26 -56.65
N PRO A 466 -9.91 14.94 -57.62
CA PRO A 466 -9.59 16.35 -57.46
C PRO A 466 -10.84 17.22 -57.27
N PHE A 467 -11.92 16.90 -57.99
CA PHE A 467 -13.20 17.60 -57.89
C PHE A 467 -13.94 17.29 -56.57
N ALA A 468 -13.90 16.04 -56.12
CA ALA A 468 -14.50 15.62 -54.85
C ALA A 468 -13.82 16.31 -53.65
N LEU A 469 -12.49 16.39 -53.65
CA LEU A 469 -11.72 17.10 -52.63
C LEU A 469 -11.99 18.60 -52.65
N ARG A 470 -12.00 19.22 -53.83
CA ARG A 470 -12.33 20.65 -53.99
C ARG A 470 -13.75 20.96 -53.51
N ARG A 471 -14.71 20.08 -53.81
CA ARG A 471 -16.09 20.18 -53.33
C ARG A 471 -16.16 20.09 -51.80
N ALA A 472 -15.44 19.15 -51.18
CA ALA A 472 -15.38 19.02 -49.72
C ALA A 472 -14.83 20.27 -49.02
N VAL A 473 -13.79 20.91 -49.59
CA VAL A 473 -13.25 22.18 -49.10
C VAL A 473 -14.27 23.32 -49.27
N LYS A 474 -14.92 23.41 -50.43
CA LYS A 474 -15.95 24.42 -50.70
C LYS A 474 -17.12 24.29 -49.72
N GLN A 475 -17.61 23.07 -49.51
CA GLN A 475 -18.70 22.78 -48.58
C GLN A 475 -18.31 23.12 -47.14
N PHE A 476 -17.07 22.83 -46.73
CA PHE A 476 -16.58 23.19 -45.40
C PHE A 476 -16.50 24.71 -45.19
N ARG A 477 -16.08 25.47 -46.22
CA ARG A 477 -16.07 26.93 -46.17
C ARG A 477 -17.49 27.49 -46.03
N ILE A 478 -18.42 27.01 -46.83
CA ILE A 478 -19.84 27.41 -46.76
C ILE A 478 -20.43 27.10 -45.37
N ASP A 479 -20.22 25.88 -44.84
CA ASP A 479 -20.74 25.47 -43.53
C ASP A 479 -20.10 26.25 -42.35
N ARG A 480 -18.90 26.79 -42.55
CA ARG A 480 -18.21 27.65 -41.57
C ARG A 480 -18.75 29.08 -41.60
N ASP A 481 -19.14 29.58 -42.78
CA ASP A 481 -19.61 30.94 -42.96
C ASP A 481 -21.14 31.09 -42.67
N ILE A 482 -21.88 29.98 -42.50
CA ILE A 482 -23.32 29.93 -42.12
C ILE A 482 -23.53 29.77 -40.59
N ARG A 483 -22.47 29.49 -39.83
CA ARG A 483 -22.48 29.42 -38.35
C ARG A 483 -21.96 30.70 -37.74
#